data_AF-A0A7X8DPA0-F1
#
_entry.id   AF-A0A7X8DPA0-F1
#
_cell.length_a   1.000
_cell.length_b   1.000
_cell.length_c   1.000
_cell.angle_alpha   90.00
_cell.angle_beta   90.00
_cell.angle_gamma   90.00
#
_symmetry.space_group_name_H-M   'P 1'
#
loop_
_entity.id
_entity.type
_entity.pdbx_description
1 polymer ?
#
loop_
_entity_poly.entity_id
_entity_poly.type
_entity_poly.pdbx_seq_one_letter_code
_entity_poly.pdbx_strand_id
1 'polypeptide(L)' 'FHHIAYEVDNLNESLNKIAEQDIRLIDKEGRKGAEGLNIGFLHPKSTKGVLTELCENPNKK' A
#
# COMPACT_ATOMS: atom_id res chain seq x y z
N PHE A 1 -16.05 -0.49 8.74
CA PHE A 1 -14.70 -0.24 8.22
C PHE A 1 -14.16 -1.52 7.62
N HIS A 2 -13.65 -1.51 6.39
CA HIS A 2 -13.10 -2.70 5.72
C HIS A 2 -11.56 -2.72 5.69
N HIS A 3 -10.92 -1.56 5.53
CA HIS A 3 -9.46 -1.38 5.59
C HIS A 3 -9.14 0.08 5.93
N ILE A 4 -7.87 0.39 6.16
CA ILE A 4 -7.34 1.74 6.32
C ILE A 4 -6.39 2.03 5.16
N ALA A 5 -6.52 3.18 4.51
CA ALA A 5 -5.66 3.62 3.42
C ALA A 5 -4.76 4.78 3.86
N TYR A 6 -3.48 4.71 3.49
CA TYR A 6 -2.50 5.77 3.70
C TYR A 6 -1.97 6.26 2.35
N GLU A 7 -1.99 7.58 2.15
CA GLU A 7 -1.36 8.18 0.98
C GLU A 7 0.17 8.21 1.15
N VAL A 8 0.89 7.84 0.10
CA VAL A 8 2.35 7.87 0.00
C VAL A 8 2.79 8.54 -1.29
N ASP A 9 3.96 9.18 -1.27
CA ASP A 9 4.50 9.89 -2.44
C ASP A 9 5.10 8.94 -3.49
N ASN A 10 5.64 7.79 -3.06
CA ASN A 10 6.14 6.76 -3.95
C ASN A 10 5.73 5.36 -3.45
N LEU A 11 4.77 4.76 -4.14
CA LEU A 11 4.16 3.50 -3.73
C LEU A 11 5.14 2.33 -3.79
N ASN A 12 5.83 2.15 -4.92
CA ASN A 12 6.73 1.02 -5.10
C ASN A 12 7.94 1.11 -4.15
N GLU A 13 8.47 2.30 -3.91
CA GLU A 13 9.52 2.50 -2.92
C GLU A 13 9.01 2.19 -1.50
N SER A 14 7.80 2.64 -1.16
CA SER A 14 7.19 2.37 0.16
C SER A 14 6.95 0.88 0.38
N LEU A 15 6.43 0.17 -0.62
CA LEU A 15 6.24 -1.28 -0.57
C LEU A 15 7.58 -2.01 -0.36
N ASN A 16 8.63 -1.63 -1.08
CA ASN A 16 9.96 -2.21 -0.91
C ASN A 16 10.50 -1.99 0.51
N LYS A 17 10.47 -0.75 1.01
CA LYS A 17 10.91 -0.42 2.38
C LYS A 17 10.14 -1.18 3.46
N ILE A 18 8.85 -1.44 3.22
CA ILE A 18 7.99 -2.20 4.12
C ILE A 18 8.32 -3.70 4.07
N ALA A 19 8.57 -4.24 2.87
CA ALA A 19 9.00 -5.62 2.71
C ALA A 19 10.34 -5.90 3.41
N GLU A 20 11.26 -4.95 3.41
CA GLU A 20 12.54 -5.03 4.13
C GLU A 20 12.36 -5.10 5.66
N GLN A 21 11.21 -4.68 6.19
CA GLN A 21 10.87 -4.73 7.61
C GLN A 21 10.10 -6.01 8.01
N ASP A 22 10.17 -7.06 7.19
CA ASP A 22 9.47 -8.35 7.41
C ASP A 22 7.93 -8.21 7.42
N ILE A 23 7.39 -7.10 6.91
CA ILE A 23 5.94 -6.93 6.76
C ILE A 23 5.49 -7.66 5.50
N ARG A 24 4.51 -8.56 5.68
CA ARG A 24 3.95 -9.32 4.58
C ARG A 24 3.09 -8.42 3.71
N LEU A 25 3.51 -8.29 2.45
CA LEU A 25 2.73 -7.63 1.42
C LEU A 25 1.71 -8.59 0.79
N ILE A 26 0.57 -8.05 0.37
CA ILE A 26 -0.35 -8.70 -0.58
C ILE A 26 0.10 -8.33 -2.00
N ASP A 27 0.34 -7.05 -2.25
CA ASP A 27 0.85 -6.55 -3.52
C ASP A 27 2.33 -6.18 -3.37
N LYS A 28 3.20 -6.84 -4.13
CA LYS A 28 4.65 -6.55 -4.13
C LYS A 28 5.01 -5.32 -4.97
N GLU A 29 4.16 -5.00 -5.94
CA GLU A 29 4.26 -3.83 -6.79
C GLU A 29 2.90 -3.15 -6.84
N GLY A 30 2.91 -1.83 -6.96
CA GLY A 30 1.71 -1.04 -7.09
C GLY A 30 0.90 -1.41 -8.33
N ARG A 31 -0.42 -1.42 -8.19
CA ARG A 31 -1.37 -1.68 -9.27
C ARG A 31 -2.39 -0.55 -9.37
N LYS A 32 -3.10 -0.46 -10.49
CA LYS A 32 -4.18 0.52 -10.65
C LYS A 32 -5.30 0.27 -9.65
N GLY A 33 -5.63 1.31 -8.89
CA GLY A 33 -6.75 1.37 -7.97
C GLY A 33 -7.92 2.19 -8.50
N ALA A 34 -8.81 2.58 -7.60
CA ALA A 34 -9.91 3.49 -7.90
C ALA A 34 -9.39 4.92 -8.15
N GLU A 35 -10.21 5.74 -8.82
CA GLU A 35 -9.97 7.19 -9.00
C GLU A 35 -8.61 7.54 -9.66
N GLY A 36 -8.02 6.60 -10.40
CA GLY A 36 -6.74 6.80 -11.08
C GLY A 36 -5.51 6.73 -10.17
N LEU A 37 -5.68 6.30 -8.92
CA LEU A 37 -4.58 6.08 -7.97
C LEU A 37 -3.84 4.77 -8.28
N ASN A 38 -2.58 4.71 -7.90
CA ASN A 38 -1.87 3.44 -7.74
C ASN A 38 -2.05 2.98 -6.30
N ILE A 39 -2.31 1.68 -6.09
CA ILE A 39 -2.52 1.11 -4.76
C ILE A 39 -1.73 -0.18 -4.54
N GLY A 40 -1.44 -0.48 -3.29
CA GLY A 40 -0.87 -1.76 -2.87
C GLY A 40 -1.31 -2.10 -1.45
N PHE A 41 -1.58 -3.38 -1.19
CA PHE A 41 -2.06 -3.83 0.11
C PHE A 41 -0.98 -4.54 0.94
N LEU A 42 -1.05 -4.32 2.26
CA LEU A 42 -0.33 -5.07 3.28
C LEU A 42 -1.26 -6.12 3.88
N HIS A 43 -0.69 -7.27 4.24
CA HIS A 43 -1.47 -8.38 4.77
C HIS A 43 -1.84 -8.13 6.25
N PRO A 44 -3.11 -8.36 6.67
CA PRO A 44 -3.60 -8.10 8.05
C PRO A 44 -2.79 -8.82 9.13
N LYS A 45 -2.21 -9.97 8.80
CA LYS A 45 -1.29 -10.71 9.69
C LYS A 45 -0.08 -9.88 10.16
N SER A 46 0.39 -8.93 9.36
CA SER A 46 1.49 -8.03 9.71
C SER A 46 1.03 -6.66 10.22
N THR A 47 -0.26 -6.35 10.08
CA THR A 47 -0.87 -5.05 10.45
C THR A 47 -1.96 -5.19 11.51
N LYS A 48 -1.73 -6.10 12.48
CA LYS A 48 -2.59 -6.31 13.68
C LYS A 48 -4.07 -6.59 13.36
N GLY A 49 -4.33 -7.35 12.31
CA GLY A 49 -5.67 -7.78 11.92
C GLY A 49 -6.42 -6.81 11.00
N VAL A 50 -5.81 -5.68 10.63
CA VAL A 50 -6.45 -4.67 9.77
C VAL A 50 -5.84 -4.73 8.38
N LEU A 51 -6.66 -4.88 7.34
CA LEU A 51 -6.18 -4.73 5.97
C LEU A 51 -5.72 -3.28 5.78
N THR A 52 -4.50 -3.08 5.30
CA THR A 52 -3.91 -1.75 5.12
C THR A 52 -3.59 -1.54 3.65
N GLU A 53 -4.08 -0.44 3.09
CA GLU A 53 -3.81 0.02 1.73
C GLU A 53 -2.79 1.16 1.78
N LEU A 54 -1.86 1.14 0.84
CA LEU A 54 -1.08 2.31 0.46
C LEU A 54 -1.59 2.78 -0.89
N CYS A 55 -1.82 4.08 -1.01
CA CYS A 55 -2.25 4.70 -2.25
C CYS A 55 -1.32 5.85 -2.64
N GLU A 56 -1.10 6.02 -3.93
CA GLU A 56 -0.28 7.08 -4.52
C GLU A 56 -1.10 7.75 -5.61
N ASN A 57 -1.13 9.08 -5.59
CA ASN A 57 -1.70 9.87 -6.67
C ASN A 57 -0.59 10.22 -7.67
N PRO A 58 -0.54 9.60 -8.86
CA PRO A 58 0.52 9.84 -9.84
C PRO A 58 0.50 11.26 -10.43
N ASN A 59 -0.56 12.03 -10.18
CA ASN A 59 -0.71 13.41 -10.65
C ASN A 59 -0.36 14.45 -9.58
N LYS A 60 -0.05 14.02 -8.35
CA LYS A 60 0.35 14.92 -7.28
C LYS A 60 1.82 15.30 -7.49
N LYS A 61 2.08 16.61 -7.57
CA LYS A 61 3.42 17.18 -7.80
C LYS A 61 4.18 17.37 -6.50
#